data_AF-A0A8D0GIH6-F1
#
_entry.id   AF-A0A8D0GIH6-F1
#
_cell.length_a   1.000
_cell.length_b   1.000
_cell.length_c   1.000
_cell.angle_alpha   90.00
_cell.angle_beta   90.00
_cell.angle_gamma   90.00
#
_symmetry.space_group_name_H-M   'P 1'
#
loop_
_entity.id
_entity.type
_entity.pdbx_description
1 polymer ?
#
loop_
_entity_poly.entity_id
_entity_poly.type
_entity_poly.pdbx_seq_one_letter_code
_entity_poly.pdbx_strand_id
1 'polypeptide(L)'
;MEASMNMLHDSGIQATHYLQVNYQGSQDWFLFVSFAADLRNTFFILFPIWFHLCEAVGIKLLWVAVIGDWLNLVFKWILFGQRPYWWVRETGYYGNTSAPTIQQFPVTCETGPGSPSGHAMGAAGVYYVMVTAILSMHGGGMLPAHPLHLQ
;
A
#
# COMPACT_ATOMS: atom_id res chain seq x y z
N MET A 1 15.59 -10.35 21.58
CA MET A 1 15.37 -9.77 20.25
C MET A 1 14.73 -10.77 19.28
N GLU A 2 15.25 -12.00 19.19
CA GLU A 2 14.67 -13.01 18.28
C GLU A 2 13.25 -13.45 18.70
N ALA A 3 13.03 -13.75 19.98
CA ALA A 3 11.70 -14.13 20.49
C ALA A 3 10.64 -13.05 20.23
N SER A 4 10.97 -11.79 20.47
CA SER A 4 10.07 -10.66 20.19
C SER A 4 9.76 -10.51 18.70
N MET A 5 10.74 -10.74 17.83
CA MET A 5 10.53 -10.69 16.38
C MET A 5 9.64 -11.84 15.91
N ASN A 6 9.85 -13.05 16.42
CA ASN A 6 9.02 -14.20 16.11
C ASN A 6 7.57 -14.02 16.57
N MET A 7 7.35 -13.39 17.73
CA MET A 7 6.00 -13.03 18.19
C MET A 7 5.31 -12.02 17.25
N LEU A 8 6.05 -11.03 16.73
CA LEU A 8 5.51 -10.07 15.76
C LEU A 8 5.13 -10.76 14.46
N HIS A 9 5.98 -11.64 13.95
CA HIS A 9 5.68 -12.43 12.75
C HIS A 9 4.47 -13.35 12.96
N ASP A 10 4.44 -14.11 14.06
CA ASP A 10 3.29 -14.96 14.40
C ASP A 10 2.01 -14.14 14.52
N SER A 11 2.05 -12.97 15.18
CA SER A 11 0.88 -12.07 15.25
C SER A 11 0.39 -11.67 13.85
N GLY A 12 1.29 -11.40 12.91
CA GLY A 12 0.95 -11.13 11.51
C GLY A 12 0.35 -12.35 10.79
N ILE A 13 0.87 -13.55 11.04
CA ILE A 13 0.31 -14.81 10.50
C ILE A 13 -1.10 -15.03 11.06
N GLN A 14 -1.28 -14.91 12.38
CA GLN A 14 -2.57 -15.10 13.04
C GLN A 14 -3.61 -14.09 12.55
N ALA A 15 -3.23 -12.82 12.38
CA ALA A 15 -4.11 -11.81 11.81
C ALA A 15 -4.53 -12.16 10.37
N THR A 16 -3.57 -12.61 9.54
CA THR A 16 -3.84 -13.03 8.16
C THR A 16 -4.77 -14.24 8.12
N HIS A 17 -4.48 -15.27 8.92
CA HIS A 17 -5.29 -16.47 9.03
C HIS A 17 -6.70 -16.15 9.54
N TYR A 18 -6.83 -15.30 10.56
CA TYR A 18 -8.11 -14.85 11.08
C TYR A 18 -8.95 -14.17 10.00
N LEU A 19 -8.38 -13.26 9.23
CA LEU A 19 -9.08 -12.61 8.12
C LEU A 19 -9.52 -13.63 7.06
N GLN A 20 -8.63 -14.56 6.71
CA GLN A 20 -8.92 -15.60 5.71
C GLN A 20 -9.92 -16.64 6.16
N VAL A 21 -10.16 -16.84 7.45
CA VAL A 21 -11.19 -17.78 7.95
C VAL A 21 -12.52 -17.06 8.17
N ASN A 22 -12.50 -15.87 8.77
CA ASN A 22 -13.73 -15.19 9.21
C ASN A 22 -14.35 -14.30 8.12
N TYR A 23 -13.57 -13.88 7.12
CA TYR A 23 -14.01 -12.94 6.08
C TYR A 23 -13.87 -13.51 4.66
N GLN A 24 -14.00 -14.83 4.49
CA GLN A 24 -13.93 -15.48 3.16
C GLN A 24 -14.95 -14.89 2.18
N GLY A 25 -16.17 -14.60 2.64
CA GLY A 25 -17.20 -14.00 1.80
C GLY A 25 -16.92 -12.56 1.36
N SER A 26 -15.89 -11.91 1.92
CA SER A 26 -15.48 -10.54 1.57
C SER A 26 -14.14 -10.51 0.82
N GLN A 27 -13.64 -11.66 0.36
CA GLN A 27 -12.37 -11.75 -0.37
C GLN A 27 -12.31 -10.80 -1.56
N ASP A 28 -13.35 -10.78 -2.41
CA ASP A 28 -13.40 -9.94 -3.60
C ASP A 28 -13.35 -8.45 -3.26
N TRP A 29 -13.96 -8.06 -2.13
CA TRP A 29 -13.88 -6.69 -1.62
C TRP A 29 -12.44 -6.33 -1.22
N PHE A 30 -11.72 -7.20 -0.52
CA PHE A 30 -10.31 -6.95 -0.18
C PHE A 30 -9.40 -6.88 -1.41
N LEU A 31 -9.65 -7.73 -2.41
CA LEU A 31 -8.94 -7.68 -3.68
C LEU A 31 -9.22 -6.39 -4.44
N PHE A 32 -10.47 -5.93 -4.45
CA PHE A 32 -10.84 -4.64 -5.03
C PHE A 32 -10.16 -3.47 -4.33
N VAL A 33 -10.16 -3.45 -2.99
CA VAL A 33 -9.47 -2.40 -2.21
C VAL A 33 -7.97 -2.41 -2.48
N SER A 34 -7.37 -3.60 -2.60
CA SER A 34 -5.94 -3.75 -2.91
C SER A 34 -5.62 -3.27 -4.33
N PHE A 35 -6.52 -3.53 -5.29
CA PHE A 35 -6.44 -2.97 -6.64
C PHE A 35 -6.55 -1.44 -6.60
N ALA A 36 -7.51 -0.87 -5.89
CA ALA A 36 -7.64 0.58 -5.74
C ALA A 36 -6.39 1.23 -5.12
N ALA A 37 -5.71 0.52 -4.21
CA ALA A 37 -4.46 0.93 -3.58
C ALA A 37 -3.20 0.73 -4.47
N ASP A 38 -3.32 0.19 -5.69
CA ASP A 38 -2.20 0.02 -6.60
C ASP A 38 -1.77 1.36 -7.22
N LEU A 39 -0.49 1.68 -7.08
CA LEU A 39 0.10 2.90 -7.62
C LEU A 39 0.02 2.96 -9.16
N ARG A 40 -0.10 1.82 -9.85
CA ARG A 40 -0.39 1.78 -11.29
C ARG A 40 -1.69 2.53 -11.62
N ASN A 41 -2.73 2.33 -10.81
CA ASN A 41 -4.00 3.04 -10.99
C ASN A 41 -3.82 4.54 -10.74
N THR A 42 -2.93 4.93 -9.83
CA THR A 42 -2.56 6.34 -9.67
C THR A 42 -1.99 6.93 -10.95
N PHE A 43 -1.02 6.27 -11.59
CA PHE A 43 -0.38 6.78 -12.79
C PHE A 43 -1.29 6.76 -14.02
N PHE A 44 -2.04 5.67 -14.23
CA PHE A 44 -2.82 5.48 -15.45
C PHE A 44 -4.24 6.04 -15.39
N ILE A 45 -4.83 6.19 -14.20
CA ILE A 45 -6.24 6.59 -14.05
C ILE A 45 -6.34 7.91 -13.29
N LEU A 46 -5.79 7.99 -12.08
CA LEU A 46 -5.98 9.17 -11.23
C LEU A 46 -5.22 10.39 -11.76
N PHE A 47 -3.98 10.21 -12.21
CA PHE A 47 -3.16 11.30 -12.73
C PHE A 47 -3.82 11.99 -13.93
N PRO A 48 -4.25 11.29 -15.01
CA PRO A 48 -4.90 11.94 -16.13
C PRO A 48 -6.18 12.69 -15.72
N ILE A 49 -7.02 12.10 -14.86
CA ILE A 49 -8.25 12.73 -14.40
C ILE A 49 -7.93 14.03 -13.64
N TRP A 50 -7.07 13.95 -12.64
CA TRP A 50 -6.71 15.11 -11.83
C TRP A 50 -5.95 16.16 -12.62
N PHE A 51 -5.10 15.77 -13.56
CA PHE A 51 -4.39 16.73 -14.41
C PHE A 51 -5.35 17.57 -15.27
N HIS A 52 -6.42 16.96 -15.80
CA HIS A 52 -7.44 17.70 -16.55
C HIS A 52 -8.35 18.56 -15.65
N LEU A 53 -8.62 18.14 -14.42
CA LEU A 53 -9.43 18.91 -13.46
C LEU A 53 -8.62 20.05 -12.82
N CYS A 54 -7.38 19.78 -12.43
CA CYS A 54 -6.40 20.71 -11.89
C CYS A 54 -4.98 20.17 -12.10
N GLU A 55 -4.26 20.83 -13.00
CA GLU A 55 -2.87 20.51 -13.33
C GLU A 55 -1.98 20.41 -12.08
N ALA A 56 -2.09 21.37 -11.16
CA ALA A 56 -1.28 21.41 -9.94
C ALA A 56 -1.51 20.19 -9.03
N VAL A 57 -2.74 19.70 -8.91
CA VAL A 57 -3.06 18.49 -8.14
C VAL A 57 -2.54 17.25 -8.86
N GLY A 58 -2.70 17.17 -10.18
CA GLY A 58 -2.14 16.10 -11.00
C GLY A 58 -0.62 15.98 -10.87
N ILE A 59 0.11 17.09 -10.98
CA ILE A 59 1.57 17.13 -10.80
C ILE A 59 1.95 16.71 -9.37
N LYS A 60 1.22 17.19 -8.36
CA LYS A 60 1.46 16.81 -6.96
C LYS A 60 1.25 15.30 -6.73
N LEU A 61 0.23 14.71 -7.34
CA LEU A 61 -0.01 13.26 -7.28
C LEU A 61 1.17 12.47 -7.85
N LEU A 62 1.70 12.90 -9.01
CA LEU A 62 2.86 12.26 -9.63
C LEU A 62 4.07 12.28 -8.69
N TRP A 63 4.40 13.45 -8.13
CA TRP A 63 5.54 13.58 -7.21
C TRP A 63 5.39 12.74 -5.94
N VAL A 64 4.21 12.77 -5.32
CA VAL A 64 3.95 11.98 -4.11
C VAL A 64 4.05 10.48 -4.40
N ALA A 65 3.53 10.03 -5.54
CA ALA A 65 3.63 8.64 -5.96
C ALA A 65 5.10 8.23 -6.19
N VAL A 66 5.87 9.02 -6.96
CA VAL A 66 7.28 8.72 -7.28
C VAL A 66 8.16 8.73 -6.04
N ILE A 67 8.07 9.77 -5.22
CA ILE A 67 8.88 9.88 -3.99
C ILE A 67 8.46 8.81 -2.99
N GLY A 68 7.15 8.56 -2.86
CA GLY A 68 6.61 7.54 -1.96
C GLY A 68 7.09 6.13 -2.33
N ASP A 69 7.05 5.78 -3.61
CA ASP A 69 7.55 4.49 -4.11
C ASP A 69 9.06 4.36 -3.91
N TRP A 70 9.82 5.41 -4.22
CA TRP A 70 11.27 5.42 -3.99
C TRP A 70 11.63 5.23 -2.51
N LEU A 71 10.97 5.95 -1.60
CA LEU A 71 11.16 5.78 -0.15
C LEU A 71 10.73 4.37 0.30
N ASN A 72 9.63 3.84 -0.23
CA ASN A 72 9.19 2.49 0.07
C ASN A 72 10.26 1.46 -0.30
N LEU A 73 10.86 1.59 -1.49
CA LEU A 73 11.95 0.75 -1.95
C LEU A 73 13.17 0.87 -1.03
N VAL A 74 13.62 2.09 -0.71
CA VAL A 74 14.76 2.31 0.20
C VAL A 74 14.51 1.66 1.57
N PHE A 75 13.33 1.86 2.16
CA PHE A 75 13.01 1.25 3.46
C PHE A 75 12.90 -0.27 3.39
N LYS A 76 12.38 -0.80 2.29
CA LYS A 76 12.36 -2.25 2.02
C LYS A 76 13.77 -2.85 2.05
N TRP A 77 14.74 -2.18 1.45
CA TRP A 77 16.14 -2.58 1.48
C TRP A 77 16.80 -2.41 2.84
N ILE A 78 16.37 -1.48 3.68
CA ILE A 78 16.96 -1.29 5.02
C ILE A 78 16.38 -2.28 6.02
N LEU A 79 15.07 -2.52 5.98
CA LEU A 79 14.35 -3.28 7.00
C LEU A 79 14.32 -4.80 6.74
N PHE A 80 14.53 -5.24 5.49
CA PHE A 80 14.54 -6.65 5.09
C PHE A 80 13.39 -7.48 5.71
N GLY A 81 12.19 -6.90 5.78
CA GLY A 81 11.05 -7.55 6.43
C GLY A 81 10.62 -8.83 5.70
N GLN A 82 10.54 -9.94 6.43
CA GLN A 82 10.06 -11.22 5.91
C GLN A 82 8.57 -11.15 5.58
N ARG A 83 8.17 -11.70 4.43
CA ARG A 83 6.74 -11.82 4.09
C ARG A 83 6.07 -12.93 4.91
N PRO A 84 4.82 -12.75 5.36
CA PRO A 84 4.06 -13.77 6.09
C PRO A 84 4.14 -15.17 5.48
N TYR A 85 3.92 -15.27 4.17
CA TYR A 85 3.87 -16.54 3.45
C TYR A 85 5.23 -17.24 3.28
N TRP A 86 6.32 -16.49 3.34
CA TRP A 86 7.67 -17.06 3.33
C TRP A 86 8.05 -17.49 4.75
N TRP A 87 7.89 -16.57 5.71
CA TRP A 87 8.27 -16.80 7.09
C TRP A 87 7.55 -18.01 7.70
N VAL A 88 6.23 -18.16 7.49
CA VAL A 88 5.46 -19.29 8.06
C VAL A 88 5.95 -20.66 7.57
N ARG A 89 6.58 -20.72 6.39
CA ARG A 89 7.10 -21.97 5.78
C ARG A 89 8.54 -22.26 6.19
N GLU A 90 9.30 -21.23 6.51
CA GLU A 90 10.73 -21.32 6.79
C GLU A 90 11.05 -21.32 8.29
N THR A 91 10.13 -20.83 9.12
CA THR A 91 10.35 -20.67 10.56
C THR A 91 10.31 -22.01 11.31
N GLY A 92 11.27 -22.20 12.22
CA GLY A 92 11.22 -23.27 13.24
C GLY A 92 10.32 -22.93 14.43
N TYR A 93 9.70 -21.75 14.46
CA TYR A 93 8.95 -21.22 15.60
C TYR A 93 7.82 -22.14 16.08
N TYR A 94 7.10 -22.77 15.15
CA TYR A 94 5.99 -23.66 15.49
C TYR A 94 6.47 -25.05 15.96
N GLY A 95 7.75 -25.42 15.77
CA GLY A 95 8.30 -26.70 16.21
C GLY A 95 7.44 -27.90 15.79
N ASN A 96 6.93 -28.64 16.76
CA ASN A 96 6.05 -29.80 16.53
C ASN A 96 4.54 -29.45 16.41
N THR A 97 4.19 -28.18 16.56
CA THR A 97 2.80 -27.71 16.38
C THR A 97 2.53 -27.37 14.92
N SER A 98 1.28 -27.56 14.48
CA SER A 98 0.87 -27.24 13.11
C SER A 98 0.84 -25.73 12.90
N ALA A 99 1.66 -25.23 11.98
CA ALA A 99 1.63 -23.83 11.56
C ALA A 99 0.27 -23.47 10.92
N PRO A 100 -0.25 -22.25 11.11
CA PRO A 100 -1.49 -21.81 10.47
C PRO A 100 -1.40 -21.87 8.94
N THR A 101 -2.44 -22.38 8.29
CA THR A 101 -2.48 -22.47 6.82
C THR A 101 -3.04 -21.20 6.23
N ILE A 102 -2.18 -20.38 5.61
CA ILE A 102 -2.58 -19.15 4.93
C ILE A 102 -2.57 -19.30 3.40
N GLN A 103 -3.61 -18.78 2.75
CA GLN A 103 -3.79 -18.81 1.31
C GLN A 103 -3.06 -17.65 0.63
N GLN A 104 -2.46 -17.89 -0.53
CA GLN A 104 -1.85 -16.84 -1.36
C GLN A 104 -2.81 -16.45 -2.49
N PHE A 105 -2.93 -15.15 -2.73
CA PHE A 105 -3.68 -14.57 -3.86
C PHE A 105 -2.71 -13.96 -4.88
N PRO A 106 -3.11 -13.77 -6.15
CA PRO A 106 -2.25 -13.16 -7.17
C PRO A 106 -1.61 -11.83 -6.74
N VAL A 107 -2.35 -10.98 -6.03
CA VAL A 107 -1.85 -9.69 -5.50
C VAL A 107 -0.81 -9.85 -4.38
N THR A 108 -0.76 -11.01 -3.73
CA THR A 108 0.19 -11.29 -2.63
C THR A 108 1.52 -11.89 -3.12
N CYS A 109 1.59 -12.29 -4.39
CA CYS A 109 2.73 -12.94 -5.02
C CYS A 109 3.79 -11.92 -5.47
N GLU A 110 4.35 -11.17 -4.53
CA GLU A 110 5.45 -10.24 -4.81
C GLU A 110 6.81 -10.87 -4.50
N THR A 111 7.85 -10.39 -5.19
CA THR A 111 9.21 -10.93 -5.16
C THR A 111 10.18 -10.23 -4.19
N GLY A 112 9.78 -9.10 -3.61
CA GLY A 112 10.61 -8.29 -2.70
C GLY A 112 10.24 -8.41 -1.22
N PRO A 113 11.02 -7.81 -0.32
CA PRO A 113 10.71 -7.78 1.12
C PRO A 113 9.35 -7.10 1.39
N GLY A 114 8.73 -7.49 2.50
CA GLY A 114 7.35 -7.14 2.84
C GLY A 114 7.17 -5.82 3.59
N SER A 115 8.24 -5.28 4.21
CA SER A 115 8.13 -4.13 5.12
C SER A 115 8.93 -2.93 4.61
N PRO A 116 8.33 -1.73 4.49
CA PRO A 116 6.89 -1.42 4.64
C PRO A 116 6.05 -1.80 3.41
N SER A 117 4.73 -1.94 3.58
CA SER A 117 3.82 -2.25 2.45
C SER A 117 3.75 -1.10 1.44
N GLY A 118 4.06 -1.40 0.18
CA GLY A 118 4.04 -0.43 -0.92
C GLY A 118 2.64 0.05 -1.26
N HIS A 119 1.67 -0.87 -1.35
CA HIS A 119 0.27 -0.53 -1.57
C HIS A 119 -0.28 0.39 -0.48
N ALA A 120 0.00 0.08 0.79
CA ALA A 120 -0.50 0.89 1.91
C ALA A 120 0.13 2.29 1.93
N MET A 121 1.46 2.37 1.80
CA MET A 121 2.19 3.65 1.83
C MET A 121 1.84 4.52 0.62
N GLY A 122 1.79 3.93 -0.57
CA GLY A 122 1.43 4.61 -1.82
C GLY A 122 0.00 5.14 -1.78
N ALA A 123 -0.96 4.27 -1.41
CA ALA A 123 -2.35 4.67 -1.26
C ALA A 123 -2.51 5.82 -0.25
N ALA A 124 -1.88 5.72 0.92
CA ALA A 124 -1.95 6.77 1.94
C ALA A 124 -1.49 8.14 1.40
N GLY A 125 -0.36 8.19 0.69
CA GLY A 125 0.12 9.43 0.09
C GLY A 125 -0.81 9.98 -0.99
N VAL A 126 -1.26 9.12 -1.90
CA VAL A 126 -2.12 9.50 -3.03
C VAL A 126 -3.49 9.99 -2.55
N TYR A 127 -4.16 9.22 -1.70
CA TYR A 127 -5.47 9.59 -1.18
C TYR A 127 -5.41 10.82 -0.29
N TYR A 128 -4.32 11.04 0.46
CA TYR A 128 -4.11 12.29 1.19
C TYR A 128 -4.11 13.51 0.26
N VAL A 129 -3.39 13.45 -0.86
CA VAL A 129 -3.39 14.53 -1.86
C VAL A 129 -4.79 14.76 -2.43
N MET A 130 -5.50 13.69 -2.80
CA MET A 130 -6.85 13.79 -3.34
C MET A 130 -7.83 14.40 -2.34
N VAL A 131 -7.88 13.89 -1.11
CA VAL A 131 -8.81 14.35 -0.08
C VAL A 131 -8.53 15.82 0.27
N THR A 132 -7.27 16.19 0.44
CA THR A 132 -6.90 17.58 0.75
C THR A 132 -7.23 18.53 -0.40
N ALA A 133 -7.07 18.10 -1.66
CA ALA A 133 -7.49 18.87 -2.83
C ALA A 133 -9.02 19.07 -2.85
N ILE A 134 -9.79 17.98 -2.65
CA ILE A 134 -11.26 18.04 -2.60
C ILE A 134 -11.74 19.00 -1.51
N LEU A 135 -11.20 18.89 -0.30
CA LEU A 135 -11.55 19.77 0.82
C LEU A 135 -11.21 21.23 0.52
N SER A 136 -10.08 21.50 -0.13
CA SER A 136 -9.69 22.87 -0.50
C SER A 136 -10.67 23.49 -1.51
N MET A 137 -11.10 22.70 -2.50
CA MET A 137 -12.08 23.14 -3.50
C MET A 137 -13.45 23.43 -2.89
N HIS A 138 -13.91 22.63 -1.93
CA HIS A 138 -15.21 22.83 -1.27
C HIS A 138 -15.18 23.93 -0.19
N GLY A 139 -14.02 24.17 0.44
CA GLY A 139 -13.84 25.16 1.49
C GLY A 139 -13.56 26.59 1.01
N GLY A 140 -13.62 26.86 -0.30
CA GLY A 140 -13.29 28.18 -0.87
C GLY A 140 -11.80 28.53 -0.86
N GLY A 141 -10.92 27.55 -0.60
CA GLY A 141 -9.48 27.72 -0.65
C GLY A 141 -9.01 27.80 -2.09
N MET A 142 -8.50 28.97 -2.49
CA MET A 142 -7.93 29.21 -3.81
C MET A 142 -6.83 28.18 -4.10
N LEU A 143 -7.05 27.31 -5.08
CA LEU A 143 -5.96 26.52 -5.67
C LEU A 143 -4.87 27.51 -6.10
N PRO A 144 -3.58 27.24 -5.90
CA PRO A 144 -2.54 28.00 -6.55
C PRO A 144 -2.66 27.73 -8.05
N ALA A 145 -3.46 28.55 -8.73
CA ALA A 145 -3.42 28.68 -10.16
C ALA A 145 -2.04 29.26 -10.47
N HIS A 146 -1.11 28.41 -10.90
CA HIS A 146 0.05 28.92 -11.60
C HIS A 146 -0.48 29.41 -12.96
N PRO A 147 -0.37 30.71 -13.29
CA PRO A 147 -0.66 31.13 -14.64
C PRO A 147 0.49 30.62 -15.50
N LEU A 148 0.24 29.55 -16.25
CA LEU A 148 1.03 29.26 -17.45
C LEU A 148 0.63 30.34 -18.48
N HIS A 149 1.28 31.49 -18.34
CA HIS A 149 1.37 32.46 -19.41
C HIS A 149 2.07 31.75 -20.58
N LEU A 150 1.32 31.45 -21.64
CA LEU A 150 1.89 31.27 -22.95
C LEU A 150 2.70 32.53 -23.28
N GLN A 151 3.99 32.35 -23.54
CA GLN A 151 4.79 33.26 -24.34
C GLN A 151 5.75 32.44 -25.20
#